data_AF-A0A4U8UTM9-F1
#
_entry.id   AF-A0A4U8UTM9-F1
#
_cell.length_a   1.000
_cell.length_b   1.000
_cell.length_c   1.000
_cell.angle_alpha   90.00
_cell.angle_beta   90.00
_cell.angle_gamma   90.00
#
_symmetry.space_group_name_H-M   'P 1'
#
loop_
_entity.id
_entity.type
_entity.pdbx_description
1 polymer ?
#
loop_
_entity_poly.entity_id
_entity_poly.type
_entity_poly.pdbx_seq_one_letter_code
_entity_poly.pdbx_strand_id
1 'polypeptide(L)'
;MVNSLAERCKSAENHIEQSVEHSGSWFSKYVTAKEAKLIYLSFFDSFLTEKSYSNPTDTNGVACTATAEAPVHFDAPDRLPLILHVHRRDIFFYCVGIFTYILDVLSDCFIVYFHFINDRCFAASLVLLFVLLPSFLLNLISYQWWSSDDAKNRKRGDALSNQSPNFTSLRILFFVLQLGPIRWYLEAIYSGVQFRRLSQLPNVTEDRKEWWFCRMVVADRDAAFLRFFEAFLESVPQLVVQGYIATNFFWIRYIEDTGQPIPVFFYMQLVSTFFSLVSVSYSMSVQHRTLRITRPEKVSMELWETTIQIFWRFLTIMPRFICIVMFILCYGYWTVLLLLLHVFVSLLHIIRFQAIVHKSITPCTAFGLMLVNSLIHTFAPFNMAEGRTRWSYTVAYSIEAIENIVMLTACLLNESFNLPFKLPVLVFCMSSFILGILSMTFYYGCCHPSRRVHSAIVGHANDEEDAALTLNQVPLNEPVVVPLASLESLESNM
;
A
#
# COMPACT_ATOMS: atom_id res chain seq x y z
N MET A 1 37.86 -14.47 24.49
CA MET A 1 37.13 -13.18 24.41
C MET A 1 35.66 -13.34 24.01
N VAL A 2 35.32 -14.31 23.16
CA VAL A 2 33.92 -14.61 22.74
C VAL A 2 33.05 -15.15 23.90
N ASN A 3 33.59 -16.00 24.79
CA ASN A 3 32.80 -16.54 25.91
C ASN A 3 32.41 -15.49 26.97
N SER A 4 33.15 -14.38 27.10
CA SER A 4 32.83 -13.34 28.09
C SER A 4 31.70 -12.38 27.65
N LEU A 5 31.43 -12.30 26.34
CA LEU A 5 30.33 -11.50 25.79
C LEU A 5 29.00 -12.27 25.88
N ALA A 6 29.03 -13.59 25.65
CA ALA A 6 27.87 -14.45 25.84
C ALA A 6 27.42 -14.50 27.31
N GLU A 7 28.35 -14.59 28.27
CA GLU A 7 28.00 -14.53 29.69
C GLU A 7 27.46 -13.17 30.13
N ARG A 8 27.96 -12.06 29.55
CA ARG A 8 27.45 -10.71 29.82
C ARG A 8 26.06 -10.46 29.23
N CYS A 9 25.76 -11.03 28.05
CA CYS A 9 24.41 -10.99 27.49
C CYS A 9 23.43 -11.82 28.32
N LYS A 10 23.84 -13.03 28.75
CA LYS A 10 23.00 -13.89 29.59
C LYS A 10 22.73 -13.30 30.98
N SER A 11 23.71 -12.59 31.54
CA SER A 11 23.55 -11.84 32.81
C SER A 11 22.65 -10.61 32.66
N ALA A 12 22.69 -9.91 31.52
CA ALA A 12 21.80 -8.79 31.22
C ALA A 12 20.35 -9.24 30.97
N GLU A 13 20.18 -10.39 30.31
CA GLU A 13 18.87 -11.01 30.05
C GLU A 13 18.20 -11.46 31.35
N ASN A 14 18.96 -12.11 32.25
CA ASN A 14 18.46 -12.48 33.59
C ASN A 14 18.11 -11.25 34.46
N HIS A 15 18.84 -10.13 34.32
CA HIS A 15 18.51 -8.89 35.04
C HIS A 15 17.23 -8.21 34.50
N ILE A 16 16.95 -8.34 33.20
CA ILE A 16 15.72 -7.83 32.60
C ILE A 16 14.53 -8.69 33.03
N GLU A 17 14.67 -10.02 33.03
CA GLU A 17 13.63 -10.94 33.50
C GLU A 17 13.30 -10.73 34.99
N GLN A 18 14.30 -10.54 35.85
CA GLN A 18 14.08 -10.23 37.27
C GLN A 18 13.45 -8.84 37.50
N SER A 19 13.71 -7.86 36.62
CA SER A 19 13.07 -6.53 36.70
C SER A 19 11.59 -6.56 36.28
N VAL A 20 11.22 -7.50 35.42
CA VAL A 20 9.83 -7.67 34.91
C VAL A 20 8.97 -8.46 35.90
N GLU A 21 9.55 -9.41 36.65
CA GLU A 21 8.82 -10.13 37.71
C GLU A 21 8.46 -9.25 38.91
N HIS A 22 9.26 -8.23 39.23
CA HIS A 22 9.00 -7.34 40.36
C HIS A 22 7.96 -6.24 40.10
N SER A 23 7.58 -5.99 38.84
CA SER A 23 6.53 -5.03 38.49
C SER A 23 5.19 -5.75 38.26
N GLY A 24 4.54 -6.15 39.36
CA GLY A 24 3.25 -6.85 39.40
C GLY A 24 2.04 -6.04 38.92
N SER A 25 2.08 -5.50 37.70
CA SER A 25 0.95 -4.84 37.05
C SER A 25 0.51 -5.61 35.81
N TRP A 26 -0.74 -6.06 35.82
CA TRP A 26 -1.45 -6.68 34.70
C TRP A 26 -1.38 -5.84 33.39
N PHE A 27 -1.09 -4.54 33.50
CA PHE A 27 -0.88 -3.62 32.39
C PHE A 27 0.39 -3.94 31.56
N SER A 28 1.47 -4.44 32.19
CA SER A 28 2.72 -4.76 31.49
C SER A 28 2.60 -6.00 30.60
N LYS A 29 1.74 -6.96 30.95
CA LYS A 29 1.45 -8.14 30.12
C LYS A 29 0.57 -7.84 28.91
N TYR A 30 -0.11 -6.69 28.88
CA TYR A 30 -0.93 -6.25 27.75
C TYR A 30 -0.21 -5.30 26.78
N VAL A 31 0.82 -4.58 27.26
CA VAL A 31 1.63 -3.65 26.46
C VAL A 31 2.69 -4.36 25.61
N THR A 32 3.03 -5.62 25.90
CA THR A 32 3.85 -6.49 25.04
C THR A 32 3.07 -7.14 23.88
N ALA A 33 1.92 -6.59 23.52
CA ALA A 33 1.25 -6.90 22.26
C ALA A 33 2.04 -6.29 21.09
N LYS A 34 2.99 -7.08 20.56
CA LYS A 34 3.62 -7.00 19.23
C LYS A 34 3.60 -5.60 18.60
N GLU A 35 4.75 -4.91 18.67
CA GLU A 35 5.02 -3.65 17.98
C GLU A 35 4.42 -3.64 16.56
N ALA A 36 3.43 -2.78 16.33
CA ALA A 36 2.98 -2.48 14.98
C ALA A 36 4.08 -1.66 14.30
N LYS A 37 4.95 -2.35 13.54
CA LYS A 37 5.98 -1.67 12.74
C LYS A 37 5.31 -0.84 11.66
N LEU A 38 5.78 0.39 11.54
CA LEU A 38 5.40 1.30 10.49
C LEU A 38 5.74 0.69 9.12
N ILE A 39 4.71 0.51 8.31
CA ILE A 39 4.77 -0.11 6.98
C ILE A 39 5.76 0.59 6.04
N TYR A 40 6.01 1.89 6.24
CA TYR A 40 6.63 2.74 5.24
C TYR A 40 8.16 2.69 5.19
N LEU A 41 8.85 2.22 6.24
CA LEU A 41 10.27 2.59 6.44
C LEU A 41 11.21 1.48 6.95
N SER A 42 10.85 0.19 6.95
CA SER A 42 11.71 -0.78 7.69
C SER A 42 12.21 -2.00 6.94
N PHE A 43 11.46 -2.57 5.99
CA PHE A 43 11.86 -3.89 5.49
C PHE A 43 13.02 -3.83 4.49
N PHE A 44 12.87 -3.07 3.40
CA PHE A 44 14.01 -2.85 2.50
C PHE A 44 15.12 -2.09 3.18
N ASP A 45 14.83 -1.21 4.14
CA ASP A 45 15.88 -0.54 4.89
C ASP A 45 16.76 -1.54 5.67
N SER A 46 16.18 -2.54 6.34
CA SER A 46 16.99 -3.58 7.00
C SER A 46 17.79 -4.40 5.96
N PHE A 47 17.17 -4.83 4.87
CA PHE A 47 17.84 -5.61 3.81
C PHE A 47 18.98 -4.82 3.12
N LEU A 48 18.78 -3.53 2.86
CA LEU A 48 19.76 -2.62 2.25
C LEU A 48 20.89 -2.26 3.24
N THR A 49 20.65 -2.33 4.55
CA THR A 49 21.63 -2.01 5.61
C THR A 49 22.42 -3.25 6.05
N GLU A 50 21.77 -4.42 6.16
CA GLU A 50 22.34 -5.67 6.68
C GLU A 50 23.31 -6.33 5.70
N LYS A 51 22.99 -6.37 4.40
CA LYS A 51 23.92 -6.86 3.34
C LYS A 51 25.13 -5.93 3.10
N SER A 52 25.13 -4.71 3.64
CA SER A 52 26.22 -3.74 3.43
C SER A 52 27.33 -3.85 4.49
N TYR A 53 27.13 -4.60 5.58
CA TYR A 53 28.16 -4.86 6.60
C TYR A 53 29.07 -6.06 6.25
N SER A 54 28.73 -6.86 5.25
CA SER A 54 29.59 -7.92 4.74
C SER A 54 30.51 -7.41 3.63
N ASN A 55 31.46 -6.54 3.97
CA ASN A 55 32.67 -6.37 3.16
C ASN A 55 33.74 -7.34 3.68
N PRO A 56 34.29 -8.26 2.86
CA PRO A 56 35.31 -9.19 3.29
C PRO A 56 36.68 -8.49 3.22
N THR A 57 37.10 -7.91 4.33
CA THR A 57 38.50 -7.59 4.59
C THR A 57 38.84 -8.12 5.97
N ASP A 58 39.31 -9.37 6.03
CA ASP A 58 40.68 -9.69 6.47
C ASP A 58 40.86 -11.20 6.73
N THR A 59 41.75 -11.78 5.93
CA THR A 59 42.79 -12.77 6.25
C THR A 59 42.59 -13.74 7.43
N ASN A 60 42.54 -15.04 7.15
CA ASN A 60 43.63 -16.01 7.37
C ASN A 60 43.11 -17.44 7.38
N GLY A 61 43.79 -18.30 6.62
CA GLY A 61 43.43 -19.70 6.47
C GLY A 61 43.58 -20.50 7.75
N VAL A 62 42.59 -21.36 8.01
CA VAL A 62 42.76 -22.64 8.69
C VAL A 62 41.78 -23.61 8.04
N ALA A 63 42.31 -24.64 7.41
CA ALA A 63 41.53 -25.80 6.99
C ALA A 63 41.11 -26.58 8.24
N CYS A 64 39.81 -26.80 8.43
CA CYS A 64 39.32 -27.78 9.40
C CYS A 64 38.34 -28.75 8.74
N THR A 65 38.74 -30.02 8.86
CA THR A 65 38.09 -31.29 8.54
C THR A 65 36.59 -31.35 8.82
N ALA A 66 35.85 -31.87 7.85
CA ALA A 66 34.44 -32.20 7.94
C ALA A 66 34.20 -33.41 8.86
N THR A 67 33.29 -33.25 9.82
CA THR A 67 32.54 -34.36 10.43
C THR A 67 31.06 -34.09 10.21
N ALA A 68 30.36 -35.10 9.71
CA ALA A 68 28.97 -35.06 9.29
C ALA A 68 28.03 -34.88 10.48
N GLU A 69 27.29 -33.76 10.49
CA GLU A 69 26.06 -33.59 11.27
C GLU A 69 24.96 -33.10 10.31
N ALA A 70 23.74 -33.58 10.55
CA ALA A 70 22.55 -33.39 9.74
C ALA A 70 22.30 -31.92 9.34
N PRO A 71 21.67 -31.64 8.18
CA PRO A 71 21.48 -30.26 7.73
C PRO A 71 20.52 -29.54 8.67
N VAL A 72 21.08 -28.73 9.57
CA VAL A 72 20.34 -27.67 10.26
C VAL A 72 19.90 -26.69 9.18
N HIS A 73 18.60 -26.69 8.91
CA HIS A 73 17.96 -25.74 8.00
C HIS A 73 18.15 -24.33 8.59
N PHE A 74 19.19 -23.63 8.16
CA PHE A 74 19.29 -22.19 8.38
C PHE A 74 18.17 -21.56 7.54
N ASP A 75 17.17 -20.98 8.21
CA ASP A 75 16.22 -20.07 7.58
C ASP A 75 17.02 -18.90 6.99
N ALA A 76 17.21 -18.94 5.67
CA ALA A 76 17.77 -17.82 4.93
C ALA A 76 16.71 -16.71 4.90
N PRO A 77 17.05 -15.45 5.24
CA PRO A 77 16.11 -14.35 5.13
C PRO A 77 15.62 -14.24 3.67
N ASP A 78 14.31 -14.15 3.51
CA ASP A 78 13.54 -14.35 2.29
C ASP A 78 14.19 -13.78 1.02
N ARG A 79 14.38 -14.65 0.01
CA ARG A 79 14.92 -14.25 -1.30
C ARG A 79 13.91 -13.37 -2.05
N LEU A 80 14.41 -12.28 -2.66
CA LEU A 80 13.69 -11.55 -3.71
C LEU A 80 13.16 -12.53 -4.77
N PRO A 81 12.08 -12.19 -5.52
CA PRO A 81 11.57 -13.05 -6.57
C PRO A 81 12.71 -13.53 -7.49
N LEU A 82 12.74 -14.83 -7.78
CA LEU A 82 13.82 -15.51 -8.52
C LEU A 82 14.17 -14.89 -9.89
N ILE A 83 13.34 -13.97 -10.40
CA ILE A 83 13.53 -13.29 -11.67
C ILE A 83 13.22 -11.79 -11.49
N LEU A 84 14.27 -10.96 -11.46
CA LEU A 84 14.13 -9.50 -11.47
C LEU A 84 14.08 -9.00 -12.93
N HIS A 85 12.90 -8.64 -13.41
CA HIS A 85 12.73 -8.03 -14.74
C HIS A 85 12.04 -6.67 -14.66
N VAL A 86 12.76 -5.64 -15.10
CA VAL A 86 12.21 -4.29 -15.32
C VAL A 86 11.79 -4.18 -16.78
N HIS A 87 10.48 -4.06 -17.04
CA HIS A 87 9.97 -3.90 -18.40
C HIS A 87 10.14 -2.45 -18.88
N ARG A 88 10.34 -2.27 -20.20
CA ARG A 88 10.31 -0.93 -20.82
C ARG A 88 8.96 -0.22 -20.61
N ARG A 89 7.90 -1.02 -20.44
CA ARG A 89 6.54 -0.56 -20.15
C ARG A 89 6.46 0.14 -18.80
N ASP A 90 7.18 -0.33 -17.79
CA ASP A 90 7.17 0.25 -16.44
C ASP A 90 7.75 1.68 -16.48
N ILE A 91 8.87 1.86 -17.17
CA ILE A 91 9.48 3.18 -17.40
C ILE A 91 8.54 4.10 -18.18
N PHE A 92 7.87 3.58 -19.21
CA PHE A 92 6.86 4.34 -19.96
C PHE A 92 5.71 4.80 -19.06
N PHE A 93 5.20 3.95 -18.18
CA PHE A 93 4.14 4.31 -17.23
C PHE A 93 4.58 5.38 -16.23
N TYR A 94 5.85 5.41 -15.80
CA TYR A 94 6.37 6.51 -15.00
C TYR A 94 6.39 7.84 -15.77
N CYS A 95 6.77 7.84 -17.05
CA CYS A 95 6.69 9.04 -17.89
C CYS A 95 5.25 9.52 -18.07
N VAL A 96 4.31 8.60 -18.28
CA VAL A 96 2.87 8.91 -18.34
C VAL A 96 2.41 9.49 -17.00
N GLY A 97 2.86 8.94 -15.87
CA GLY A 97 2.56 9.47 -14.53
C GLY A 97 3.03 10.91 -14.31
N ILE A 98 4.23 11.26 -14.79
CA ILE A 98 4.72 12.65 -14.76
C ILE A 98 3.83 13.55 -15.62
N PHE A 99 3.49 13.10 -16.84
CA PHE A 99 2.66 13.87 -17.76
C PHE A 99 1.25 14.11 -17.20
N THR A 100 0.60 13.09 -16.64
CA THR A 100 -0.74 13.23 -16.04
C THR A 100 -0.73 14.10 -14.80
N TYR A 101 0.33 14.04 -13.98
CA TYR A 101 0.49 14.94 -12.84
C TYR A 101 0.64 16.41 -13.27
N ILE A 102 1.41 16.69 -14.32
CA ILE A 102 1.53 18.05 -14.85
C ILE A 102 0.16 18.55 -15.37
N LEU A 103 -0.60 17.69 -16.04
CA LEU A 103 -1.94 18.04 -16.50
C LEU A 103 -2.92 18.32 -15.36
N ASP A 104 -2.84 17.56 -14.25
CA ASP A 104 -3.59 17.81 -13.01
C ASP A 104 -3.35 19.26 -12.54
N VAL A 105 -2.09 19.58 -12.25
CA VAL A 105 -1.68 20.91 -11.74
C VAL A 105 -2.10 22.04 -12.67
N LEU A 106 -1.93 21.86 -13.98
CA LEU A 106 -2.37 22.84 -14.98
C LEU A 106 -3.89 22.99 -15.01
N SER A 107 -4.63 21.89 -14.86
CA SER A 107 -6.09 21.91 -14.83
C SER A 107 -6.62 22.60 -13.59
N ASP A 108 -6.01 22.41 -12.42
CA ASP A 108 -6.39 23.07 -11.18
C ASP A 108 -6.10 24.57 -11.23
N CYS A 109 -4.92 24.93 -11.76
CA CYS A 109 -4.58 26.34 -12.02
C CYS A 109 -5.58 26.99 -12.99
N PHE A 110 -6.00 26.28 -14.03
CA PHE A 110 -7.01 26.75 -14.98
C PHE A 110 -8.38 26.95 -14.32
N ILE A 111 -8.81 26.03 -13.45
CA ILE A 111 -10.08 26.13 -12.71
C ILE A 111 -10.06 27.35 -11.78
N VAL A 112 -8.97 27.57 -11.04
CA VAL A 112 -8.82 28.76 -10.17
C VAL A 112 -8.88 30.04 -10.98
N TYR A 113 -8.15 30.11 -12.10
CA TYR A 113 -8.16 31.26 -13.01
C TYR A 113 -9.55 31.52 -13.59
N PHE A 114 -10.25 30.47 -14.02
CA PHE A 114 -11.61 30.58 -14.53
C PHE A 114 -12.57 31.13 -13.47
N HIS A 115 -12.51 30.66 -12.23
CA HIS A 115 -13.33 31.20 -11.15
C HIS A 115 -12.98 32.65 -10.80
N PHE A 116 -11.70 33.02 -10.91
CA PHE A 116 -11.23 34.38 -10.67
C PHE A 116 -11.79 35.37 -11.71
N ILE A 117 -11.77 35.02 -13.01
CA ILE A 117 -12.32 35.87 -14.08
C ILE A 117 -13.83 36.06 -13.97
N ASN A 118 -14.55 35.05 -13.47
CA ASN A 118 -16.01 35.11 -13.36
C ASN A 118 -16.50 35.80 -12.07
N ASP A 119 -15.65 36.58 -11.39
CA ASP A 119 -15.92 37.26 -10.12
C ASP A 119 -16.39 36.34 -8.98
N ARG A 120 -16.08 35.03 -9.06
CA ARG A 120 -16.45 34.03 -8.04
C ARG A 120 -15.31 33.85 -7.04
N CYS A 121 -14.88 34.94 -6.39
CA CYS A 121 -13.70 34.96 -5.53
C CYS A 121 -13.75 33.93 -4.39
N PHE A 122 -14.93 33.68 -3.81
CA PHE A 122 -15.08 32.68 -2.75
C PHE A 122 -14.81 31.25 -3.25
N ALA A 123 -15.39 30.88 -4.41
CA ALA A 123 -15.14 29.59 -5.03
C ALA A 123 -13.69 29.43 -5.46
N ALA A 124 -13.10 30.48 -6.05
CA ALA A 124 -11.68 30.51 -6.41
C ALA A 124 -10.78 30.29 -5.18
N SER A 125 -11.11 30.94 -4.05
CA SER A 125 -10.36 30.80 -2.79
C SER A 125 -10.48 29.40 -2.20
N LEU A 126 -11.66 28.77 -2.29
CA LEU A 126 -11.86 27.40 -1.82
C LEU A 126 -11.12 26.37 -2.69
N VAL A 127 -11.18 26.48 -4.01
CA VAL A 127 -10.42 25.59 -4.90
C VAL A 127 -8.93 25.78 -4.66
N LEU A 128 -8.45 27.02 -4.59
CA LEU A 128 -7.04 27.30 -4.28
C LEU A 128 -6.61 26.71 -2.92
N LEU A 129 -7.48 26.74 -1.91
CA LEU A 129 -7.23 26.10 -0.63
C LEU A 129 -7.10 24.57 -0.77
N PHE A 130 -8.00 23.93 -1.54
CA PHE A 130 -7.96 22.49 -1.79
C PHE A 130 -6.77 22.04 -2.64
N VAL A 131 -6.20 22.93 -3.45
CA VAL A 131 -4.97 22.64 -4.22
C VAL A 131 -3.73 22.83 -3.35
N LEU A 132 -3.62 23.98 -2.67
CA LEU A 132 -2.40 24.36 -1.95
C LEU A 132 -2.21 23.60 -0.64
N LEU A 133 -3.27 23.34 0.12
CA LEU A 133 -3.16 22.72 1.44
C LEU A 133 -2.67 21.25 1.34
N PRO A 134 -3.28 20.37 0.53
CA PRO A 134 -2.77 19.03 0.29
C PRO A 134 -1.36 19.05 -0.31
N SER A 135 -1.13 19.89 -1.33
CA SER A 135 0.19 20.01 -1.94
C SER A 135 1.28 20.37 -0.93
N PHE A 136 1.02 21.31 -0.02
CA PHE A 136 1.97 21.65 1.05
C PHE A 136 2.24 20.46 1.99
N LEU A 137 1.20 19.77 2.44
CA LEU A 137 1.33 18.60 3.33
C LEU A 137 2.12 17.46 2.65
N LEU A 138 1.84 17.19 1.37
CA LEU A 138 2.52 16.15 0.61
C LEU A 138 3.99 16.46 0.36
N ASN A 139 4.32 17.73 0.11
CA ASN A 139 5.71 18.14 -0.02
C ASN A 139 6.48 18.05 1.31
N LEU A 140 5.83 18.32 2.44
CA LEU A 140 6.43 18.12 3.75
C LEU A 140 6.75 16.63 4.01
N ILE A 141 5.81 15.73 3.70
CA ILE A 141 6.00 14.28 3.84
C ILE A 141 7.10 13.80 2.89
N SER A 142 7.06 14.20 1.62
CA SER A 142 8.06 13.85 0.60
C SER A 142 9.45 14.34 0.97
N TYR A 143 9.57 15.55 1.52
CA TYR A 143 10.83 16.11 2.01
C TYR A 143 11.40 15.30 3.18
N GLN A 144 10.55 14.86 4.11
CA GLN A 144 11.00 14.09 5.26
C GLN A 144 11.51 12.70 4.86
N TRP A 145 10.82 12.02 3.96
CA TRP A 145 11.29 10.75 3.39
C TRP A 145 12.64 10.94 2.68
N TRP A 146 12.78 12.01 1.93
CA TRP A 146 14.03 12.33 1.25
C TRP A 146 15.18 12.67 2.22
N SER A 147 14.91 13.46 3.25
CA SER A 147 15.91 13.80 4.28
C SER A 147 16.40 12.55 5.02
N SER A 148 15.49 11.63 5.33
CA SER A 148 15.83 10.31 5.90
C SER A 148 16.73 9.50 4.96
N ASP A 149 16.46 9.50 3.65
CA ASP A 149 17.29 8.81 2.66
C ASP A 149 18.67 9.45 2.49
N ASP A 150 18.77 10.78 2.44
CA ASP A 150 20.06 11.49 2.31
C ASP A 150 20.94 11.26 3.55
N ALA A 151 20.34 11.27 4.75
CA ALA A 151 21.04 10.96 5.99
C ALA A 151 21.62 9.54 6.00
N LYS A 152 20.92 8.56 5.42
CA LYS A 152 21.42 7.18 5.28
C LYS A 152 22.55 7.08 4.24
N ASN A 153 22.39 7.73 3.09
CA ASN A 153 23.40 7.72 2.03
C ASN A 153 24.72 8.37 2.49
N ARG A 154 24.65 9.45 3.28
CA ARG A 154 25.85 10.07 3.88
C ARG A 154 26.57 9.14 4.85
N LYS A 155 25.83 8.40 5.69
CA LYS A 155 26.41 7.42 6.62
C LYS A 155 27.07 6.23 5.90
N ARG A 156 26.62 5.91 4.68
CA ARG A 156 27.16 4.82 3.86
C ARG A 156 28.52 5.12 3.24
N GLY A 157 28.99 6.37 3.29
CA GLY A 157 30.29 6.74 2.72
C GLY A 157 30.35 6.61 1.20
N ASP A 158 29.20 6.62 0.50
CA ASP A 158 29.16 6.61 -0.96
C ASP A 158 29.84 7.88 -1.49
N ALA A 159 31.07 7.74 -2.01
CA ALA A 159 31.90 8.82 -2.55
C ALA A 159 31.26 9.58 -3.74
N LEU A 160 30.14 9.08 -4.27
CA LEU A 160 29.26 9.77 -5.22
C LEU A 160 28.44 10.92 -4.58
N SER A 161 28.39 10.99 -3.24
CA SER A 161 27.68 12.03 -2.49
C SER A 161 28.56 13.24 -2.12
N ASN A 162 29.60 13.53 -2.90
CA ASN A 162 30.21 14.86 -2.88
C ASN A 162 29.27 15.83 -3.63
N GLN A 163 28.18 16.20 -2.96
CA GLN A 163 27.09 16.98 -3.53
C GLN A 163 27.55 18.42 -3.83
N SER A 164 27.57 18.77 -5.11
CA SER A 164 27.65 20.15 -5.58
C SER A 164 26.53 21.01 -4.96
N PRO A 165 26.79 22.28 -4.57
CA PRO A 165 25.79 23.19 -4.01
C PRO A 165 24.55 23.38 -4.91
N ASN A 166 24.69 23.13 -6.22
CA ASN A 166 23.59 23.23 -7.19
C ASN A 166 22.48 22.19 -6.97
N PHE A 167 22.80 21.02 -6.40
CA PHE A 167 21.81 19.99 -6.10
C PHE A 167 20.89 20.43 -4.95
N THR A 168 21.43 21.12 -3.93
CA THR A 168 20.65 21.70 -2.82
C THR A 168 19.67 22.75 -3.30
N SER A 169 20.05 23.60 -4.26
CA SER A 169 19.14 24.58 -4.87
C SER A 169 18.01 23.91 -5.65
N LEU A 170 18.31 22.85 -6.42
CA LEU A 170 17.28 22.06 -7.12
C LEU A 170 16.30 21.38 -6.15
N ARG A 171 16.77 20.97 -4.97
CA ARG A 171 15.93 20.35 -3.93
C ARG A 171 14.96 21.33 -3.31
N ILE A 172 15.43 22.54 -3.00
CA ILE A 172 14.56 23.63 -2.53
C ILE A 172 13.58 24.00 -3.65
N LEU A 173 14.01 24.02 -4.91
CA LEU A 173 13.14 24.30 -6.04
C LEU A 173 12.00 23.27 -6.19
N PHE A 174 12.28 21.96 -6.10
CA PHE A 174 11.24 20.93 -6.13
C PHE A 174 10.25 21.03 -4.95
N PHE A 175 10.75 21.43 -3.76
CA PHE A 175 9.92 21.68 -2.59
C PHE A 175 9.04 22.93 -2.75
N VAL A 176 9.60 24.01 -3.30
CA VAL A 176 8.90 25.29 -3.52
C VAL A 176 7.88 25.20 -4.67
N LEU A 177 8.19 24.47 -5.74
CA LEU A 177 7.29 24.22 -6.88
C LEU A 177 6.25 23.13 -6.61
N GLN A 178 6.23 22.57 -5.40
CA GLN A 178 5.30 21.53 -4.97
C GLN A 178 5.34 20.20 -5.75
N LEU A 179 6.45 19.90 -6.45
CA LEU A 179 6.56 18.77 -7.39
C LEU A 179 6.98 17.44 -6.72
N GLY A 180 6.48 17.17 -5.52
CA GLY A 180 6.83 15.99 -4.71
C GLY A 180 6.75 14.66 -5.48
N PRO A 181 5.64 14.33 -6.16
CA PRO A 181 5.49 13.09 -6.93
C PRO A 181 6.46 12.96 -8.12
N ILE A 182 6.72 14.06 -8.85
CA ILE A 182 7.60 14.05 -10.04
C ILE A 182 8.99 13.56 -9.66
N ARG A 183 9.53 14.02 -8.52
CA ARG A 183 10.85 13.61 -8.06
C ARG A 183 10.95 12.09 -7.87
N TRP A 184 9.92 11.47 -7.30
CA TRP A 184 9.90 10.02 -7.09
C TRP A 184 9.76 9.24 -8.40
N TYR A 185 8.97 9.73 -9.35
CA TYR A 185 8.95 9.15 -10.70
C TYR A 185 10.30 9.25 -11.41
N LEU A 186 11.00 10.39 -11.27
CA LEU A 186 12.36 10.54 -11.82
C LEU A 186 13.35 9.58 -11.17
N GLU A 187 13.29 9.38 -9.84
CA GLU A 187 14.11 8.41 -9.11
C GLU A 187 13.81 6.96 -9.55
N ALA A 188 12.54 6.63 -9.77
CA ALA A 188 12.13 5.32 -10.28
C ALA A 188 12.63 5.08 -11.71
N ILE A 189 12.51 6.07 -12.61
CA ILE A 189 13.04 6.01 -13.97
C ILE A 189 14.56 5.85 -13.95
N TYR A 190 15.26 6.68 -13.17
CA TYR A 190 16.71 6.63 -13.05
C TYR A 190 17.17 5.25 -12.55
N SER A 191 16.57 4.76 -11.48
CA SER A 191 16.89 3.44 -10.90
C SER A 191 16.59 2.29 -11.86
N GLY A 192 15.47 2.36 -12.58
CA GLY A 192 15.09 1.37 -13.60
C GLY A 192 16.04 1.37 -14.81
N VAL A 193 16.50 2.55 -15.26
CA VAL A 193 17.50 2.66 -16.33
C VAL A 193 18.85 2.12 -15.87
N GLN A 194 19.28 2.44 -14.66
CA GLN A 194 20.55 1.93 -14.10
C GLN A 194 20.52 0.41 -13.91
N PHE A 195 19.42 -0.14 -13.41
CA PHE A 195 19.20 -1.58 -13.35
C PHE A 195 19.42 -2.22 -14.73
N ARG A 196 18.76 -1.69 -15.77
CA ARG A 196 18.87 -2.25 -17.14
C ARG A 196 20.26 -2.12 -17.73
N ARG A 197 20.98 -1.02 -17.46
CA ARG A 197 22.38 -0.86 -17.88
C ARG A 197 23.28 -1.88 -17.21
N LEU A 198 23.09 -2.11 -15.92
CA LEU A 198 23.85 -3.09 -15.14
C LEU A 198 23.51 -4.54 -15.52
N SER A 199 22.26 -4.83 -15.89
CA SER A 199 21.85 -6.15 -16.41
C SER A 199 22.50 -6.52 -17.74
N GLN A 200 23.01 -5.55 -18.51
CA GLN A 200 23.69 -5.78 -19.78
C GLN A 200 25.19 -6.08 -19.62
N LEU A 201 25.76 -5.85 -18.44
CA LEU A 201 27.18 -6.06 -18.16
C LEU A 201 27.42 -7.48 -17.60
N PRO A 202 28.37 -8.26 -18.15
CA PRO A 202 28.57 -9.66 -17.77
C PRO A 202 29.21 -9.88 -16.39
N ASN A 203 29.86 -8.86 -15.80
CA ASN A 203 30.66 -8.99 -14.56
C ASN A 203 30.15 -8.14 -13.38
N VAL A 204 28.83 -7.94 -13.24
CA VAL A 204 28.26 -7.14 -12.14
C VAL A 204 27.71 -8.04 -11.04
N THR A 205 28.08 -7.76 -9.79
CA THR A 205 27.54 -8.41 -8.59
C THR A 205 26.01 -8.34 -8.56
N GLU A 206 25.34 -9.47 -8.38
CA GLU A 206 23.87 -9.54 -8.30
C GLU A 206 23.30 -8.62 -7.21
N ASP A 207 23.99 -8.46 -6.08
CA ASP A 207 23.61 -7.54 -5.00
C ASP A 207 23.45 -6.09 -5.47
N ARG A 208 24.25 -5.64 -6.44
CA ARG A 208 24.15 -4.28 -6.98
C ARG A 208 22.92 -4.13 -7.88
N LYS A 209 22.55 -5.18 -8.62
CA LYS A 209 21.32 -5.20 -9.44
C LYS A 209 20.08 -5.22 -8.54
N GLU A 210 20.08 -6.06 -7.51
CA GLU A 210 19.03 -6.11 -6.49
C GLU A 210 18.83 -4.74 -5.83
N TRP A 211 19.91 -4.04 -5.49
CA TRP A 211 19.85 -2.71 -4.89
C TRP A 211 19.09 -1.70 -5.76
N TRP A 212 19.43 -1.60 -7.05
CA TRP A 212 18.75 -0.67 -7.97
C TRP A 212 17.28 -1.05 -8.21
N PHE A 213 16.97 -2.34 -8.23
CA PHE A 213 15.59 -2.81 -8.32
C PHE A 213 14.78 -2.44 -7.07
N CYS A 214 15.34 -2.69 -5.88
CA CYS A 214 14.70 -2.31 -4.61
C CYS A 214 14.48 -0.80 -4.55
N ARG A 215 15.48 -0.01 -4.98
CA ARG A 215 15.39 1.44 -5.04
C ARG A 215 14.26 1.92 -5.96
N MET A 216 14.13 1.30 -7.13
CA MET A 216 13.02 1.58 -8.07
C MET A 216 11.66 1.27 -7.43
N VAL A 217 11.51 0.10 -6.80
CA VAL A 217 10.26 -0.33 -6.14
C VAL A 217 9.87 0.59 -4.98
N VAL A 218 10.84 1.03 -4.18
CA VAL A 218 10.62 1.99 -3.09
C VAL A 218 10.18 3.35 -3.65
N ALA A 219 10.83 3.84 -4.70
CA ALA A 219 10.45 5.10 -5.34
C ALA A 219 9.04 5.04 -5.97
N ASP A 220 8.69 3.92 -6.61
CA ASP A 220 7.34 3.68 -7.16
C ASP A 220 6.26 3.67 -6.06
N ARG A 221 6.54 2.99 -4.95
CA ARG A 221 5.66 2.98 -3.77
C ARG A 221 5.43 4.40 -3.25
N ASP A 222 6.50 5.17 -3.06
CA ASP A 222 6.40 6.52 -2.49
C ASP A 222 5.68 7.48 -3.45
N ALA A 223 5.90 7.35 -4.76
CA ALA A 223 5.14 8.07 -5.78
C ALA A 223 3.64 7.72 -5.76
N ALA A 224 3.31 6.42 -5.75
CA ALA A 224 1.94 5.94 -5.68
C ALA A 224 1.23 6.40 -4.40
N PHE A 225 1.96 6.49 -3.29
CA PHE A 225 1.43 6.95 -2.03
C PHE A 225 1.09 8.45 -2.04
N LEU A 226 1.96 9.29 -2.59
CA LEU A 226 1.69 10.71 -2.73
C LEU A 226 0.50 10.98 -3.65
N ARG A 227 0.40 10.27 -4.79
CA ARG A 227 -0.76 10.38 -5.69
C ARG A 227 -2.05 9.88 -5.06
N PHE A 228 -1.98 8.87 -4.20
CA PHE A 228 -3.12 8.42 -3.42
C PHE A 228 -3.60 9.49 -2.43
N PHE A 229 -2.69 10.11 -1.68
CA PHE A 229 -3.07 11.17 -0.77
C PHE A 229 -3.59 12.42 -1.48
N GLU A 230 -2.96 12.84 -2.57
CA GLU A 230 -3.44 13.94 -3.44
C GLU A 230 -4.89 13.67 -3.88
N ALA A 231 -5.16 12.50 -4.45
CA ALA A 231 -6.50 12.13 -4.90
C ALA A 231 -7.56 12.25 -3.80
N PHE A 232 -7.24 11.90 -2.54
CA PHE A 232 -8.21 11.94 -1.44
C PHE A 232 -8.29 13.27 -0.70
N LEU A 233 -7.20 14.04 -0.64
CA LEU A 233 -7.17 15.33 0.06
C LEU A 233 -7.62 16.49 -0.84
N GLU A 234 -7.48 16.34 -2.15
CA GLU A 234 -7.82 17.36 -3.15
C GLU A 234 -9.00 16.90 -4.03
N SER A 235 -8.82 15.83 -4.81
CA SER A 235 -9.79 15.46 -5.85
C SER A 235 -11.13 14.97 -5.29
N VAL A 236 -11.15 14.21 -4.19
CA VAL A 236 -12.40 13.70 -3.58
C VAL A 236 -13.27 14.83 -2.99
N PRO A 237 -12.74 15.76 -2.17
CA PRO A 237 -13.50 16.94 -1.74
C PRO A 237 -14.03 17.78 -2.92
N GLN A 238 -13.21 17.99 -3.95
CA GLN A 238 -13.64 18.68 -5.16
C GLN A 238 -14.76 17.93 -5.88
N LEU A 239 -14.68 16.60 -5.95
CA LEU A 239 -15.73 15.73 -6.50
C LEU A 239 -17.04 15.87 -5.72
N VAL A 240 -16.99 15.97 -4.38
CA VAL A 240 -18.18 16.22 -3.53
C VAL A 240 -18.82 17.58 -3.86
N VAL A 241 -18.02 18.63 -4.02
CA VAL A 241 -18.51 19.95 -4.42
C VAL A 241 -19.14 19.90 -5.82
N GLN A 242 -18.50 19.23 -6.78
CA GLN A 242 -19.03 19.04 -8.13
C GLN A 242 -20.35 18.24 -8.14
N GLY A 243 -20.42 17.18 -7.33
CA GLY A 243 -21.63 16.39 -7.13
C GLY A 243 -22.78 17.23 -6.56
N TYR A 244 -22.49 18.04 -5.53
CA TYR A 244 -23.46 18.99 -4.97
C TYR A 244 -23.99 19.96 -6.02
N ILE A 245 -23.12 20.61 -6.80
CA ILE A 245 -23.53 21.56 -7.84
C ILE A 245 -24.41 20.86 -8.89
N ALA A 246 -24.01 19.68 -9.36
CA ALA A 246 -24.76 18.93 -10.36
C ALA A 246 -26.15 18.52 -9.85
N THR A 247 -26.24 17.98 -8.64
CA THR A 247 -27.52 17.56 -8.06
C THR A 247 -28.38 18.75 -7.66
N ASN A 248 -27.80 19.86 -7.20
CA ASN A 248 -28.53 21.11 -6.92
C ASN A 248 -29.14 21.70 -8.19
N PHE A 249 -28.38 21.72 -9.29
CA PHE A 249 -28.87 22.16 -10.60
C PHE A 249 -30.05 21.29 -11.07
N PHE A 250 -29.93 19.96 -10.93
CA PHE A 250 -31.02 19.04 -11.25
C PHE A 250 -32.25 19.27 -10.35
N TRP A 251 -32.03 19.49 -9.06
CA TRP A 251 -33.09 19.74 -8.08
C TRP A 251 -33.90 21.00 -8.39
N ILE A 252 -33.23 22.13 -8.62
CA ILE A 252 -33.89 23.41 -8.97
C ILE A 252 -34.69 23.25 -10.26
N ARG A 253 -34.09 22.67 -11.29
CA ARG A 253 -34.74 22.48 -12.59
C ARG A 253 -35.96 21.56 -12.52
N TYR A 254 -35.92 20.55 -11.66
CA TYR A 254 -37.06 19.67 -11.44
C TYR A 254 -38.22 20.39 -10.77
N ILE A 255 -37.95 21.25 -9.78
CA ILE A 255 -39.00 22.04 -9.10
C ILE A 255 -39.60 23.08 -10.03
N GLU A 256 -38.78 23.74 -10.85
CA GLU A 256 -39.22 24.82 -11.75
C GLU A 256 -40.00 24.34 -12.99
N ASP A 257 -40.21 23.02 -13.15
CA ASP A 257 -40.92 22.36 -14.25
C ASP A 257 -40.75 23.07 -15.60
N THR A 258 -39.49 23.30 -15.98
CA THR A 258 -39.18 24.23 -17.08
C THR A 258 -39.62 23.71 -18.45
N GLY A 259 -40.13 22.47 -18.57
CA GLY A 259 -40.53 21.80 -19.83
C GLY A 259 -39.41 21.59 -20.85
N GLN A 260 -38.21 22.09 -20.55
CA GLN A 260 -37.04 22.05 -21.42
C GLN A 260 -36.21 20.79 -21.12
N PRO A 261 -35.65 20.12 -22.14
CA PRO A 261 -34.85 18.91 -21.94
C PRO A 261 -33.65 19.19 -21.03
N ILE A 262 -33.20 18.16 -20.29
CA ILE A 262 -32.00 18.26 -19.46
C ILE A 262 -30.80 18.53 -20.38
N PRO A 263 -29.99 19.58 -20.11
CA PRO A 263 -28.90 19.96 -20.99
C PRO A 263 -27.81 18.88 -21.04
N VAL A 264 -27.15 18.74 -22.20
CA VAL A 264 -26.13 17.70 -22.44
C VAL A 264 -24.97 17.77 -21.43
N PHE A 265 -24.62 18.96 -20.94
CA PHE A 265 -23.54 19.14 -19.96
C PHE A 265 -23.79 18.34 -18.66
N PHE A 266 -25.05 18.15 -18.26
CA PHE A 266 -25.38 17.40 -17.05
C PHE A 266 -25.01 15.92 -17.20
N TYR A 267 -25.31 15.32 -18.35
CA TYR A 267 -24.93 13.93 -18.64
C TYR A 267 -23.41 13.78 -18.70
N MET A 268 -22.71 14.74 -19.32
CA MET A 268 -21.24 14.76 -19.33
C MET A 268 -20.67 14.86 -17.91
N GLN A 269 -21.28 15.65 -17.03
CA GLN A 269 -20.90 15.77 -15.63
C GLN A 269 -21.11 14.46 -14.85
N LEU A 270 -22.21 13.74 -15.10
CA LEU A 270 -22.45 12.43 -14.48
C LEU A 270 -21.41 11.40 -14.92
N VAL A 271 -21.13 11.34 -16.22
CA VAL A 271 -20.10 10.45 -16.77
C VAL A 271 -18.71 10.81 -16.20
N SER A 272 -18.38 12.09 -16.14
CA SER A 272 -17.14 12.56 -15.53
C SER A 272 -17.05 12.17 -14.05
N THR A 273 -18.11 12.39 -13.27
CA THR A 273 -18.18 12.02 -11.84
C THR A 273 -17.96 10.51 -11.66
N PHE A 274 -18.57 9.69 -12.51
CA PHE A 274 -18.39 8.24 -12.50
C PHE A 274 -16.92 7.84 -12.75
N PHE A 275 -16.29 8.38 -13.80
CA PHE A 275 -14.88 8.09 -14.10
C PHE A 275 -13.95 8.60 -13.00
N SER A 276 -14.26 9.73 -12.36
CA SER A 276 -13.51 10.23 -11.21
C SER A 276 -13.59 9.28 -10.00
N LEU A 277 -14.77 8.72 -9.70
CA LEU A 277 -14.91 7.70 -8.65
C LEU A 277 -14.12 6.41 -8.96
N VAL A 278 -14.12 5.99 -10.22
CA VAL A 278 -13.29 4.85 -10.68
C VAL A 278 -11.80 5.16 -10.53
N SER A 279 -11.38 6.37 -10.88
CA SER A 279 -9.99 6.84 -10.74
C SER A 279 -9.52 6.83 -9.29
N VAL A 280 -10.33 7.33 -8.35
CA VAL A 280 -10.04 7.31 -6.90
C VAL A 280 -9.91 5.85 -6.40
N SER A 281 -10.81 4.97 -6.83
CA SER A 281 -10.79 3.54 -6.49
C SER A 281 -9.56 2.82 -7.06
N TYR A 282 -9.14 3.21 -8.27
CA TYR A 282 -7.92 2.74 -8.91
C TYR A 282 -6.68 3.19 -8.14
N SER A 283 -6.58 4.48 -7.79
CA SER A 283 -5.45 5.05 -7.03
C SER A 283 -5.24 4.31 -5.69
N MET A 284 -6.33 4.08 -4.94
CA MET A 284 -6.30 3.28 -3.71
C MET A 284 -5.82 1.84 -3.93
N SER A 285 -6.24 1.21 -5.02
CA SER A 285 -5.84 -0.17 -5.33
C SER A 285 -4.38 -0.27 -5.78
N VAL A 286 -3.88 0.70 -6.55
CA VAL A 286 -2.47 0.81 -6.93
C VAL A 286 -1.59 1.03 -5.71
N GLN A 287 -2.01 1.88 -4.79
CA GLN A 287 -1.32 2.09 -3.52
C GLN A 287 -1.22 0.78 -2.71
N HIS A 288 -2.33 0.03 -2.61
CA HIS A 288 -2.33 -1.25 -1.90
C HIS A 288 -1.41 -2.28 -2.59
N ARG A 289 -1.41 -2.33 -3.92
CA ARG A 289 -0.57 -3.22 -4.72
C ARG A 289 0.91 -2.88 -4.57
N THR A 290 1.30 -1.62 -4.67
CA THR A 290 2.70 -1.18 -4.54
C THR A 290 3.23 -1.45 -3.14
N LEU A 291 2.43 -1.21 -2.09
CA LEU A 291 2.78 -1.62 -0.72
C LEU A 291 3.02 -3.12 -0.57
N ARG A 292 2.30 -3.95 -1.32
CA ARG A 292 2.48 -5.41 -1.28
C ARG A 292 3.74 -5.83 -2.02
N ILE A 293 4.02 -5.26 -3.20
CA ILE A 293 5.24 -5.53 -3.98
C ILE A 293 6.48 -5.15 -3.19
N THR A 294 6.40 -4.13 -2.33
CA THR A 294 7.54 -3.74 -1.50
C THR A 294 7.89 -4.73 -0.39
N ARG A 295 7.15 -5.83 -0.27
CA ARG A 295 7.38 -6.87 0.73
C ARG A 295 7.69 -8.20 0.05
N PRO A 296 8.92 -8.73 0.20
CA PRO A 296 9.29 -10.00 -0.41
C PRO A 296 8.48 -11.17 0.17
N GLU A 297 8.05 -11.09 1.43
CA GLU A 297 7.17 -12.08 2.08
C GLU A 297 5.77 -12.19 1.44
N LYS A 298 5.35 -11.21 0.61
CA LYS A 298 4.01 -11.19 0.02
C LYS A 298 4.07 -11.47 -1.48
N VAL A 299 3.38 -12.53 -1.89
CA VAL A 299 3.14 -12.85 -3.31
C VAL A 299 2.58 -11.63 -4.05
N SER A 300 3.10 -11.37 -5.25
CA SER A 300 2.64 -10.27 -6.10
C SER A 300 1.16 -10.43 -6.48
N MET A 301 0.45 -9.30 -6.57
CA MET A 301 -0.94 -9.29 -7.02
C MET A 301 -1.00 -9.37 -8.55
N GLU A 302 -1.84 -10.28 -9.02
CA GLU A 302 -2.18 -10.44 -10.43
C GLU A 302 -3.18 -9.35 -10.87
N LEU A 303 -3.29 -9.16 -12.18
CA LEU A 303 -4.13 -8.10 -12.76
C LEU A 303 -5.62 -8.29 -12.41
N TRP A 304 -6.12 -9.53 -12.43
CA TRP A 304 -7.53 -9.81 -12.12
C TRP A 304 -7.87 -9.55 -10.64
N GLU A 305 -6.93 -9.82 -9.72
CA GLU A 305 -7.08 -9.53 -8.28
C GLU A 305 -7.18 -8.03 -8.04
N THR A 306 -6.41 -7.25 -8.81
CA THR A 306 -6.46 -5.79 -8.79
C THR A 306 -7.80 -5.29 -9.33
N THR A 307 -8.35 -5.89 -10.40
CA THR A 307 -9.66 -5.53 -10.94
C THR A 307 -10.80 -5.78 -9.94
N ILE A 308 -10.81 -6.94 -9.27
CA ILE A 308 -11.80 -7.22 -8.22
C ILE A 308 -11.63 -6.21 -7.08
N GLN A 309 -10.39 -5.85 -6.73
CA GLN A 309 -10.14 -4.85 -5.70
C GLN A 309 -10.74 -3.47 -6.05
N ILE A 310 -10.53 -3.01 -7.28
CA ILE A 310 -11.10 -1.75 -7.77
C ILE A 310 -12.62 -1.80 -7.72
N PHE A 311 -13.22 -2.93 -8.13
CA PHE A 311 -14.66 -3.09 -8.18
C PHE A 311 -15.32 -2.97 -6.79
N TRP A 312 -14.84 -3.71 -5.79
CA TRP A 312 -15.45 -3.64 -4.46
C TRP A 312 -15.19 -2.28 -3.79
N ARG A 313 -14.03 -1.66 -4.02
CA ARG A 313 -13.72 -0.30 -3.53
C ARG A 313 -14.66 0.74 -4.13
N PHE A 314 -14.89 0.68 -5.44
CA PHE A 314 -15.85 1.55 -6.12
C PHE A 314 -17.25 1.42 -5.51
N LEU A 315 -17.71 0.19 -5.26
CA LEU A 315 -19.01 -0.08 -4.66
C LEU A 315 -19.15 0.39 -3.20
N THR A 316 -18.05 0.55 -2.47
CA THR A 316 -18.07 1.15 -1.11
C THR A 316 -17.95 2.68 -1.14
N ILE A 317 -17.12 3.25 -2.00
CA ILE A 317 -16.85 4.70 -2.06
C ILE A 317 -18.02 5.46 -2.70
N MET A 318 -18.63 4.90 -3.75
CA MET A 318 -19.76 5.51 -4.45
C MET A 318 -20.96 5.82 -3.54
N PRO A 319 -21.51 4.88 -2.74
CA PRO A 319 -22.64 5.20 -1.86
C PRO A 319 -22.27 6.23 -0.80
N ARG A 320 -21.04 6.20 -0.26
CA ARG A 320 -20.54 7.21 0.69
C ARG A 320 -20.53 8.60 0.08
N PHE A 321 -20.00 8.72 -1.13
CA PHE A 321 -20.02 9.97 -1.92
C PHE A 321 -21.45 10.50 -2.09
N ILE A 322 -22.38 9.65 -2.55
CA ILE A 322 -23.78 10.05 -2.76
C ILE A 322 -24.43 10.48 -1.43
N CYS A 323 -24.19 9.76 -0.33
CA CYS A 323 -24.73 10.12 0.99
C CYS A 323 -24.27 11.50 1.45
N ILE A 324 -22.97 11.79 1.32
CA ILE A 324 -22.42 13.11 1.68
C ILE A 324 -23.07 14.21 0.82
N VAL A 325 -23.11 14.04 -0.50
CA VAL A 325 -23.71 15.03 -1.42
C VAL A 325 -25.18 15.28 -1.08
N MET A 326 -25.95 14.22 -0.84
CA MET A 326 -27.36 14.31 -0.44
C MET A 326 -27.53 15.03 0.90
N PHE A 327 -26.66 14.75 1.88
CA PHE A 327 -26.73 15.38 3.19
C PHE A 327 -26.37 16.88 3.12
N ILE A 328 -25.41 17.28 2.27
CA ILE A 328 -25.10 18.69 1.99
C ILE A 328 -26.33 19.41 1.42
N LEU A 329 -27.05 18.79 0.48
CA LEU A 329 -28.26 19.39 -0.09
C LEU A 329 -29.38 19.57 0.95
N CYS A 330 -29.50 18.62 1.87
CA CYS A 330 -30.59 18.58 2.84
C CYS A 330 -30.36 19.48 4.06
N TYR A 331 -29.12 19.49 4.60
CA TYR A 331 -28.79 20.17 5.86
C TYR A 331 -27.68 21.23 5.74
N GLY A 332 -27.09 21.42 4.55
CA GLY A 332 -26.10 22.46 4.29
C GLY A 332 -24.89 22.37 5.22
N TYR A 333 -24.66 23.43 6.02
CA TYR A 333 -23.50 23.59 6.88
C TYR A 333 -23.39 22.56 8.01
N TRP A 334 -24.49 21.94 8.44
CA TRP A 334 -24.47 20.86 9.45
C TRP A 334 -23.63 19.66 9.00
N THR A 335 -23.42 19.49 7.70
CA THR A 335 -22.52 18.47 7.15
C THR A 335 -21.09 18.64 7.65
N VAL A 336 -20.62 19.88 7.82
CA VAL A 336 -19.26 20.15 8.33
C VAL A 336 -19.09 19.56 9.73
N LEU A 337 -20.11 19.71 10.59
CA LEU A 337 -20.09 19.12 11.93
C LEU A 337 -20.02 17.59 11.88
N LEU A 338 -20.81 16.96 10.99
CA LEU A 338 -20.80 15.51 10.79
C LEU A 338 -19.43 15.02 10.29
N LEU A 339 -18.82 15.70 9.32
CA LEU A 339 -17.49 15.36 8.81
C LEU A 339 -16.40 15.53 9.88
N LEU A 340 -16.45 16.61 10.67
CA LEU A 340 -15.51 16.82 11.78
C LEU A 340 -15.66 15.76 12.86
N LEU A 341 -16.89 15.37 13.19
CA LEU A 341 -17.16 14.27 14.13
C LEU A 341 -16.60 12.96 13.58
N HIS A 342 -16.81 12.65 12.31
CA HIS A 342 -16.24 11.47 11.69
C HIS A 342 -14.72 11.48 11.74
N VAL A 343 -14.06 12.59 11.40
CA VAL A 343 -12.59 12.74 11.47
C VAL A 343 -12.11 12.51 12.92
N PHE A 344 -12.86 12.97 13.92
CA PHE A 344 -12.51 12.71 15.31
C PHE A 344 -12.65 11.22 15.69
N VAL A 345 -13.76 10.57 15.29
CA VAL A 345 -13.98 9.13 15.51
C VAL A 345 -12.91 8.29 14.80
N SER A 346 -12.58 8.63 13.56
CA SER A 346 -11.53 8.00 12.78
C SER A 346 -10.16 8.19 13.41
N LEU A 347 -9.86 9.36 13.98
CA LEU A 347 -8.61 9.60 14.70
C LEU A 347 -8.50 8.67 15.93
N LEU A 348 -9.57 8.53 16.71
CA LEU A 348 -9.61 7.61 17.84
C LEU A 348 -9.47 6.15 17.40
N HIS A 349 -10.12 5.77 16.29
CA HIS A 349 -9.99 4.43 15.70
C HIS A 349 -8.55 4.14 15.29
N ILE A 350 -7.88 5.07 14.61
CA ILE A 350 -6.49 4.93 14.17
C ILE A 350 -5.55 4.86 15.37
N ILE A 351 -5.71 5.72 16.37
CA ILE A 351 -4.89 5.67 17.60
C ILE A 351 -5.05 4.31 18.29
N ARG A 352 -6.27 3.77 18.35
CA ARG A 352 -6.56 2.55 19.12
C ARG A 352 -6.17 1.26 18.40
N PHE A 353 -6.38 1.19 17.09
CA PHE A 353 -6.24 -0.03 16.28
C PHE A 353 -5.06 0.01 15.30
N GLN A 354 -4.46 1.18 15.06
CA GLN A 354 -3.40 1.39 14.08
C GLN A 354 -2.21 2.18 14.69
N ALA A 355 -2.01 2.12 16.02
CA ALA A 355 -1.00 2.91 16.74
C ALA A 355 0.37 2.85 16.04
N ILE A 356 0.76 4.00 15.49
CA ILE A 356 1.99 4.20 14.73
C ILE A 356 3.12 4.47 15.73
N VAL A 357 3.71 3.42 16.31
CA VAL A 357 4.87 3.58 17.20
C VAL A 357 6.12 3.16 16.45
N HIS A 358 6.91 4.14 15.99
CA HIS A 358 8.20 3.85 15.36
C HIS A 358 9.27 4.84 15.82
N LYS A 359 10.42 4.28 16.22
CA LYS A 359 11.52 4.99 16.89
C LYS A 359 12.30 5.93 15.96
N SER A 360 12.13 5.82 14.64
CA SER A 360 12.89 6.60 13.64
C SER A 360 12.15 7.80 13.04
N ILE A 361 10.88 8.04 13.42
CA ILE A 361 10.07 9.15 12.89
C ILE A 361 9.84 10.20 13.97
N THR A 362 10.00 11.47 13.58
CA THR A 362 9.68 12.62 14.44
C THR A 362 8.20 12.57 14.85
N PRO A 363 7.84 12.81 16.12
CA PRO A 363 6.45 12.76 16.59
C PRO A 363 5.50 13.67 15.78
N CYS A 364 6.00 14.83 15.31
CA CYS A 364 5.24 15.74 14.46
C CYS A 364 4.81 15.09 13.12
N THR A 365 5.70 14.31 12.50
CA THR A 365 5.42 13.59 11.24
C THR A 365 4.41 12.47 11.45
N ALA A 366 4.58 11.70 12.52
CA ALA A 366 3.65 10.63 12.86
C ALA A 366 2.24 11.18 13.10
N PHE A 367 2.14 12.31 13.82
CA PHE A 367 0.88 13.02 14.02
C PHE A 367 0.29 13.54 12.69
N GLY A 368 1.11 14.15 11.83
CA GLY A 368 0.65 14.65 10.52
C GLY A 368 0.12 13.53 9.62
N LEU A 369 0.82 12.39 9.54
CA LEU A 369 0.36 11.22 8.79
C LEU A 369 -0.93 10.64 9.37
N MET A 370 -1.05 10.59 10.69
CA MET A 370 -2.28 10.14 11.37
C MET A 370 -3.47 11.06 11.07
N LEU A 371 -3.26 12.38 11.06
CA LEU A 371 -4.28 13.35 10.68
C LEU A 371 -4.71 13.17 9.21
N VAL A 372 -3.76 13.05 8.28
CA VAL A 372 -4.02 12.77 6.87
C VAL A 372 -4.81 11.47 6.71
N ASN A 373 -4.44 10.42 7.46
CA ASN A 373 -5.19 9.17 7.47
C ASN A 373 -6.64 9.37 7.87
N SER A 374 -6.86 10.17 8.91
CA SER A 374 -8.19 10.41 9.45
C SER A 374 -9.07 11.14 8.44
N LEU A 375 -8.49 12.07 7.69
CA LEU A 375 -9.18 12.74 6.59
C LEU A 375 -9.57 11.75 5.49
N ILE A 376 -8.66 10.86 5.08
CA ILE A 376 -8.92 9.83 4.07
C ILE A 376 -10.02 8.87 4.52
N HIS A 377 -9.98 8.46 5.80
CA HIS A 377 -10.98 7.60 6.43
C HIS A 377 -12.41 8.15 6.34
N THR A 378 -12.57 9.47 6.19
CA THR A 378 -13.87 10.13 5.96
C THR A 378 -14.59 9.63 4.71
N PHE A 379 -13.82 9.27 3.69
CA PHE A 379 -14.33 8.83 2.40
C PHE A 379 -14.17 7.33 2.17
N ALA A 380 -13.07 6.75 2.65
CA ALA A 380 -12.80 5.33 2.49
C ALA A 380 -11.95 4.79 3.65
N PRO A 381 -12.38 3.72 4.33
CA PRO A 381 -11.56 3.03 5.31
C PRO A 381 -10.22 2.56 4.74
N PHE A 382 -9.14 3.11 5.27
CA PHE A 382 -7.79 2.88 4.78
C PHE A 382 -6.80 2.60 5.93
N ASN A 383 -6.32 1.35 6.00
CA ASN A 383 -5.37 1.00 7.04
C ASN A 383 -3.92 1.29 6.61
N MET A 384 -3.25 2.18 7.35
CA MET A 384 -1.84 2.52 7.17
C MET A 384 -0.86 1.63 7.94
N ALA A 385 -1.34 0.85 8.93
CA ALA A 385 -0.50 0.04 9.80
C ALA A 385 -0.79 -1.46 9.63
N GLU A 386 0.27 -2.27 9.70
CA GLU A 386 0.12 -3.72 9.58
C GLU A 386 -0.18 -4.32 10.95
N GLY A 387 -1.22 -5.15 11.02
CA GLY A 387 -1.69 -5.75 12.27
C GLY A 387 -2.85 -6.72 12.02
N ARG A 388 -3.59 -7.11 13.07
CA ARG A 388 -4.83 -7.90 12.96
C ARG A 388 -5.91 -7.07 12.26
N THR A 389 -5.83 -7.00 10.94
CA THR A 389 -6.60 -6.08 10.08
C THR A 389 -8.10 -6.37 10.07
N ARG A 390 -8.52 -7.59 10.39
CA ARG A 390 -9.94 -8.00 10.33
C ARG A 390 -10.84 -7.11 11.19
N TRP A 391 -10.52 -6.97 12.47
CA TRP A 391 -11.32 -6.15 13.39
C TRP A 391 -11.25 -4.66 13.05
N SER A 392 -10.08 -4.16 12.65
CA SER A 392 -9.94 -2.76 12.22
C SER A 392 -10.84 -2.44 11.02
N TYR A 393 -10.88 -3.31 10.01
CA TYR A 393 -11.74 -3.13 8.84
C TYR A 393 -13.22 -3.32 9.18
N THR A 394 -13.57 -4.32 9.99
CA THR A 394 -14.96 -4.52 10.44
C THR A 394 -15.49 -3.28 11.16
N VAL A 395 -14.74 -2.75 12.15
CA VAL A 395 -15.16 -1.55 12.88
C VAL A 395 -15.27 -0.34 11.96
N ALA A 396 -14.30 -0.13 11.05
CA ALA A 396 -14.32 1.02 10.16
C ALA A 396 -15.51 0.99 9.18
N TYR A 397 -15.79 -0.15 8.53
CA TYR A 397 -16.96 -0.29 7.66
C TYR A 397 -18.28 -0.27 8.43
N SER A 398 -18.32 -0.74 9.68
CA SER A 398 -19.51 -0.62 10.52
C SER A 398 -19.83 0.83 10.85
N ILE A 399 -18.83 1.65 11.20
CA ILE A 399 -19.01 3.09 11.43
C ILE A 399 -19.55 3.76 10.16
N GLU A 400 -18.92 3.49 9.01
CA GLU A 400 -19.34 4.04 7.72
C GLU A 400 -20.77 3.62 7.35
N ALA A 401 -21.14 2.35 7.56
CA ALA A 401 -22.48 1.85 7.30
C ALA A 401 -23.53 2.55 8.18
N ILE A 402 -23.25 2.71 9.48
CA ILE A 402 -24.13 3.41 10.42
C ILE A 402 -24.34 4.85 9.98
N GLU A 403 -23.26 5.57 9.66
CA GLU A 403 -23.36 6.96 9.21
C GLU A 403 -24.10 7.09 7.88
N ASN A 404 -23.87 6.19 6.92
CA ASN A 404 -24.59 6.20 5.65
C ASN A 404 -26.10 5.98 5.86
N ILE A 405 -26.48 5.05 6.75
CA ILE A 405 -27.88 4.84 7.13
C ILE A 405 -28.44 6.10 7.79
N VAL A 406 -27.74 6.69 8.75
CA VAL A 406 -28.17 7.92 9.45
C VAL A 406 -28.38 9.07 8.47
N MET A 407 -27.43 9.33 7.58
CA MET A 407 -27.53 10.40 6.57
C MET A 407 -28.72 10.17 5.63
N LEU A 408 -28.90 8.95 5.13
CA LEU A 408 -29.99 8.63 4.22
C LEU A 408 -31.36 8.71 4.92
N THR A 409 -31.49 8.19 6.14
CA THR A 409 -32.73 8.29 6.93
C THR A 409 -33.06 9.74 7.26
N ALA A 410 -32.08 10.56 7.64
CA ALA A 410 -32.28 11.99 7.87
C ALA A 410 -32.81 12.70 6.62
N CYS A 411 -32.23 12.41 5.44
CA CYS A 411 -32.71 12.94 4.17
C CYS A 411 -34.14 12.50 3.80
N LEU A 412 -34.56 11.31 4.22
CA LEU A 412 -35.93 10.80 3.99
C LEU A 412 -36.95 11.45 4.92
N LEU A 413 -36.62 11.59 6.20
CA LEU A 413 -37.50 12.18 7.21
C LEU A 413 -37.69 13.69 7.02
N ASN A 414 -36.77 14.34 6.30
CA ASN A 414 -36.91 15.75 6.00
C ASN A 414 -37.95 15.99 4.88
N GLU A 415 -39.17 16.32 5.28
CA GLU A 415 -40.30 16.65 4.40
C GLU A 415 -40.10 17.96 3.60
N SER A 416 -39.24 18.87 4.09
CA SER A 416 -38.97 20.14 3.40
C SER A 416 -38.06 19.97 2.17
N PHE A 417 -37.30 18.88 2.12
CA PHE A 417 -36.48 18.51 0.97
C PHE A 417 -37.30 17.53 0.13
N ASN A 418 -37.65 17.80 -1.13
CA ASN A 418 -38.53 16.93 -1.92
C ASN A 418 -37.85 16.34 -3.17
N LEU A 419 -36.55 15.99 -3.09
CA LEU A 419 -35.79 15.47 -4.25
C LEU A 419 -36.56 14.32 -4.94
N PRO A 420 -36.79 14.38 -6.26
CA PRO A 420 -37.36 13.23 -6.94
C PRO A 420 -36.41 12.04 -6.80
N PHE A 421 -36.97 10.84 -6.69
CA PHE A 421 -36.21 9.60 -6.58
C PHE A 421 -35.38 9.40 -5.29
N LYS A 422 -35.69 10.09 -4.17
CA LYS A 422 -35.06 9.81 -2.86
C LYS A 422 -35.02 8.32 -2.50
N LEU A 423 -36.15 7.63 -2.67
CA LEU A 423 -36.28 6.21 -2.30
C LEU A 423 -35.46 5.29 -3.25
N PRO A 424 -35.52 5.43 -4.58
CA PRO A 424 -34.58 4.77 -5.48
C PRO A 424 -33.10 5.01 -5.15
N VAL A 425 -32.71 6.26 -4.82
CA VAL A 425 -31.33 6.59 -4.45
C VAL A 425 -30.90 5.89 -3.16
N LEU A 426 -31.78 5.85 -2.15
CA LEU A 426 -31.57 5.08 -0.92
C LEU A 426 -31.31 3.59 -1.23
N VAL A 427 -32.23 2.95 -1.96
CA VAL A 427 -32.15 1.52 -2.28
C VAL A 427 -30.87 1.23 -3.06
N PHE A 428 -30.50 2.10 -3.99
CA PHE A 428 -29.26 2.00 -4.75
C PHE A 428 -28.01 2.14 -3.85
N CYS A 429 -27.97 3.11 -2.94
CA CYS A 429 -26.84 3.29 -2.02
C CYS A 429 -26.68 2.09 -1.08
N MET A 430 -27.78 1.58 -0.51
CA MET A 430 -27.73 0.43 0.40
C MET A 430 -27.34 -0.86 -0.33
N SER A 431 -27.94 -1.12 -1.51
CA SER A 431 -27.62 -2.32 -2.29
C SER A 431 -26.18 -2.30 -2.81
N SER A 432 -25.68 -1.16 -3.29
CA SER A 432 -24.28 -1.03 -3.72
C SER A 432 -23.30 -1.22 -2.57
N PHE A 433 -23.55 -0.64 -1.40
CA PHE A 433 -22.69 -0.84 -0.22
C PHE A 433 -22.66 -2.31 0.21
N ILE A 434 -23.81 -2.97 0.29
CA ILE A 434 -23.91 -4.41 0.62
C ILE A 434 -23.15 -5.24 -0.42
N LEU A 435 -23.35 -4.97 -1.71
CA LEU A 435 -22.64 -5.66 -2.78
C LEU A 435 -21.12 -5.45 -2.69
N GLY A 436 -20.67 -4.25 -2.31
CA GLY A 436 -19.27 -3.95 -2.05
C GLY A 436 -18.70 -4.80 -0.91
N ILE A 437 -19.41 -4.93 0.22
CA ILE A 437 -18.99 -5.76 1.35
C ILE A 437 -19.00 -7.26 1.00
N LEU A 438 -20.00 -7.74 0.25
CA LEU A 438 -20.05 -9.12 -0.23
C LEU A 438 -18.90 -9.41 -1.19
N SER A 439 -18.62 -8.50 -2.12
CA SER A 439 -17.49 -8.61 -3.05
C SER A 439 -16.14 -8.57 -2.33
N MET A 440 -15.99 -7.71 -1.32
CA MET A 440 -14.81 -7.69 -0.45
C MET A 440 -14.63 -9.03 0.29
N THR A 441 -15.72 -9.56 0.86
CA THR A 441 -15.69 -10.84 1.58
C THR A 441 -15.35 -11.99 0.65
N PHE A 442 -15.91 -12.00 -0.55
CA PHE A 442 -15.55 -12.95 -1.61
C PHE A 442 -14.09 -12.82 -2.04
N TYR A 443 -13.59 -11.60 -2.21
CA TYR A 443 -12.20 -11.33 -2.55
C TYR A 443 -11.24 -11.91 -1.50
N TYR A 444 -11.46 -11.60 -0.21
CA TYR A 444 -10.64 -12.16 0.87
C TYR A 444 -10.88 -13.67 1.09
N GLY A 445 -12.07 -14.14 0.73
CA GLY A 445 -12.52 -15.51 0.88
C GLY A 445 -12.01 -16.45 -0.19
N CYS A 446 -11.82 -16.03 -1.44
CA CYS A 446 -11.45 -16.95 -2.54
C CYS A 446 -10.24 -16.44 -3.33
N CYS A 447 -10.13 -15.14 -3.51
CA CYS A 447 -9.25 -14.52 -4.50
C CYS A 447 -8.02 -13.85 -3.90
N HIS A 448 -7.82 -13.92 -2.58
CA HIS A 448 -6.71 -13.22 -1.96
C HIS A 448 -5.39 -13.97 -2.20
N PRO A 449 -4.30 -13.29 -2.60
CA PRO A 449 -3.07 -13.97 -2.98
C PRO A 449 -2.42 -14.79 -1.86
N SER A 450 -2.71 -14.48 -0.59
CA SER A 450 -2.22 -15.31 0.53
C SER A 450 -2.87 -16.70 0.57
N ARG A 451 -3.99 -16.93 -0.12
CA ARG A 451 -4.54 -18.28 -0.30
C ARG A 451 -3.76 -19.09 -1.32
N ARG A 452 -3.12 -18.48 -2.32
CA ARG A 452 -2.22 -19.21 -3.25
C ARG A 452 -1.06 -19.85 -2.52
N VAL A 453 -0.48 -19.15 -1.54
CA VAL A 453 0.60 -19.70 -0.69
C VAL A 453 0.09 -20.89 0.10
N HIS A 454 -1.07 -20.77 0.75
CA HIS A 454 -1.64 -21.87 1.52
C HIS A 454 -2.02 -23.08 0.65
N SER A 455 -2.62 -22.87 -0.53
CA SER A 455 -2.95 -23.93 -1.47
C SER A 455 -1.71 -24.60 -2.06
N ALA A 456 -0.61 -23.87 -2.29
CA ALA A 456 0.65 -24.44 -2.76
C ALA A 456 1.34 -25.28 -1.67
N ILE A 457 1.31 -24.83 -0.41
CA ILE A 457 1.85 -25.58 0.74
C ILE A 457 1.03 -26.85 1.00
N VAL A 458 -0.30 -26.76 0.94
CA VAL A 458 -1.20 -27.93 1.09
C VAL A 458 -1.05 -28.89 -0.09
N GLY A 459 -0.89 -28.38 -1.31
CA GLY A 459 -0.59 -29.21 -2.48
C GLY A 459 0.71 -29.99 -2.32
N HIS A 460 1.79 -29.33 -1.92
CA HIS A 460 3.08 -29.99 -1.66
C HIS A 460 3.03 -31.01 -0.53
N ALA A 461 2.29 -30.74 0.55
CA ALA A 461 2.11 -31.69 1.65
C ALA A 461 1.34 -32.95 1.20
N ASN A 462 0.31 -32.78 0.37
CA ASN A 462 -0.44 -33.90 -0.21
C ASN A 462 0.42 -34.69 -1.20
N ASP A 463 1.23 -34.01 -2.03
CA ASP A 463 2.14 -34.68 -2.97
C ASP A 463 3.25 -35.48 -2.25
N GLU A 464 3.74 -35.02 -1.10
CA GLU A 464 4.67 -35.76 -0.24
C GLU A 464 3.98 -36.94 0.49
N GLU A 465 2.73 -36.78 0.92
CA GLU A 465 1.93 -37.84 1.56
C GLU A 465 1.55 -38.94 0.55
N ASP A 466 1.21 -38.57 -0.69
CA ASP A 466 0.92 -39.48 -1.81
C ASP A 466 2.18 -40.20 -2.32
N ALA A 467 3.34 -39.54 -2.29
CA ALA A 467 4.64 -40.16 -2.57
C ALA A 467 5.08 -41.14 -1.46
N ALA A 468 4.73 -40.87 -0.20
CA ALA A 468 4.99 -41.78 0.92
C ALA A 468 4.05 -43.01 0.92
N LEU A 469 2.83 -42.87 0.39
CA LEU A 469 1.83 -43.94 0.31
C LEU A 469 2.05 -44.94 -0.84
N THR A 470 2.96 -44.67 -1.78
CA THR A 470 3.17 -45.49 -2.99
C THR A 470 4.41 -46.40 -2.98
N LEU A 471 5.21 -46.43 -1.91
CA LEU A 471 6.43 -47.24 -1.84
C LEU A 471 6.33 -48.56 -1.04
N ASN A 472 5.12 -49.06 -0.76
CA ASN A 472 4.92 -50.34 -0.07
C ASN A 472 3.88 -51.21 -0.78
N GLN A 473 4.24 -51.75 -1.95
CA GLN A 473 3.71 -53.01 -2.49
C GLN A 473 4.42 -53.38 -3.80
N VAL A 474 5.62 -53.94 -3.68
CA VAL A 474 6.19 -54.81 -4.74
C VAL A 474 6.65 -56.10 -4.06
N PRO A 475 5.98 -57.24 -4.28
CA PRO A 475 6.47 -58.51 -3.77
C PRO A 475 7.70 -58.95 -4.56
N LEU A 476 8.78 -59.21 -3.85
CA LEU A 476 10.01 -59.83 -4.33
C LEU A 476 9.71 -61.24 -4.88
N ASN A 477 10.05 -61.48 -6.15
CA ASN A 477 10.27 -62.81 -6.69
C ASN A 477 11.67 -62.82 -7.32
N GLU A 478 12.65 -63.31 -6.58
CA GLU A 478 13.96 -63.72 -7.11
C GLU A 478 13.87 -65.13 -7.72
N PRO A 479 14.75 -65.44 -8.69
CA PRO A 479 15.38 -66.76 -8.68
C PRO A 479 16.91 -66.67 -8.61
N VAL A 480 17.42 -67.14 -7.48
CA VAL A 480 18.52 -68.11 -7.29
C VAL A 480 19.62 -68.14 -8.37
N VAL A 481 20.84 -67.75 -7.97
CA VAL A 481 22.09 -68.11 -8.64
C VAL A 481 22.93 -68.99 -7.70
N VAL A 482 23.32 -70.18 -8.16
CA VAL A 482 24.19 -71.18 -7.49
C VAL A 482 25.44 -71.38 -8.38
N PRO A 483 26.62 -71.75 -7.82
CA PRO A 483 27.89 -71.05 -8.04
C PRO A 483 28.89 -71.70 -9.01
N LEU A 484 29.99 -70.97 -9.25
CA LEU A 484 31.20 -71.34 -9.99
C LEU A 484 31.75 -72.75 -9.66
N ALA A 485 31.82 -73.61 -10.68
CA ALA A 485 32.86 -74.63 -10.88
C ALA A 485 32.83 -75.15 -12.33
N SER A 486 33.97 -75.65 -12.81
CA SER A 486 34.24 -76.35 -14.08
C SER A 486 34.19 -75.56 -15.40
N LEU A 487 35.24 -74.77 -15.62
CA LEU A 487 35.87 -74.61 -16.93
C LEU A 487 36.86 -75.78 -17.10
N GLU A 488 36.44 -76.84 -17.77
CA GLU A 488 37.27 -77.81 -18.51
C GLU A 488 36.34 -78.88 -19.08
N SER A 489 36.62 -79.33 -20.30
CA SER A 489 35.88 -80.33 -21.10
C SER A 489 34.73 -79.83 -21.98
N LEU A 490 35.07 -79.05 -23.01
CA LEU A 490 34.47 -79.21 -24.35
C LEU A 490 35.47 -78.71 -25.41
N GLU A 491 36.70 -79.22 -25.31
CA GLU A 491 37.57 -79.41 -26.45
C GLU A 491 38.07 -80.85 -26.40
N SER A 492 38.05 -81.52 -27.55
CA SER A 492 38.44 -82.91 -27.80
C SER A 492 37.38 -83.99 -27.54
N ASN A 493 36.54 -84.11 -28.57
CA ASN A 493 36.10 -85.36 -29.22
C ASN A 493 35.51 -86.43 -28.35
N MET A 494 34.27 -86.82 -28.65
CA MET A 494 33.75 -88.09 -28.15
C MET A 494 33.67 -88.13 -26.61
#